data_AF-A0A317HH17-F1
#
_entry.id   AF-A0A317HH17-F1
#
_cell.length_a   1.000
_cell.length_b   1.000
_cell.length_c   1.000
_cell.angle_alpha   90.00
_cell.angle_beta   90.00
_cell.angle_gamma   90.00
#
_symmetry.space_group_name_H-M   'P 1'
#
loop_
_entity.id
_entity.type
_entity.pdbx_description
1 polymer ?
#
loop_
_entity_poly.entity_id
_entity_poly.type
_entity_poly.pdbx_seq_one_letter_code
_entity_poly.pdbx_strand_id
1 'polypeptide(L)'
;MMVYKRPGVRSVSCAVAIVLCVAALSAQAPQRRAANIAALLTFPAFYHNRQVVIVGNVSTDKNGQMHVSDGSSSLRLVYKGSAPDGPGEIRGEFWDVARMKVDDPRLANLDLRATFGIDPEGTWPRTGDVTAIIATAVGPAPGMPAPSIRSIVLSPSRYLNQKVTVTGQFSGRNLSGDLPDAPARSRWDFVIRSADAALWVSGARPKGKGFDLALDARIDTTRWLEVTGVVHEGRGLQWLDVAPEGIQLAKAPTEPVVPSEETPAVQIPTAPPPEVVFSAPTQDESDVAMGSSVRIQFSRDLDPATLRGHVRARYLESETVERGEPTTPTPEFTTRYNAANRVLELKFAKPLERFRTVNVELLEGILGTDQQALKPWTLSFRTGGF
;
A
#
# COMPACT_ATOMS: atom_id res chain seq x y z
N MET A 1 6.72 -28.05 -77.80
CA MET A 1 7.10 -26.87 -76.99
C MET A 1 5.83 -26.35 -76.32
N MET A 2 5.53 -26.90 -75.14
CA MET A 2 4.32 -26.61 -74.35
C MET A 2 4.53 -25.34 -73.54
N VAL A 3 3.58 -24.40 -73.58
CA VAL A 3 3.48 -23.30 -72.61
C VAL A 3 2.23 -23.52 -71.78
N TYR A 4 2.44 -23.93 -70.53
CA TYR A 4 1.41 -24.28 -69.55
C TYR A 4 0.89 -23.00 -68.89
N LYS A 5 -0.42 -22.75 -69.03
CA LYS A 5 -1.16 -21.70 -68.30
C LYS A 5 -1.48 -22.24 -66.90
N ARG A 6 -0.94 -21.63 -65.83
CA ARG A 6 -1.22 -22.02 -64.44
C ARG A 6 -2.54 -21.39 -63.93
N PRO A 7 -3.32 -22.11 -63.09
CA PRO A 7 -4.56 -21.62 -62.51
C PRO A 7 -4.33 -20.84 -61.20
N GLY A 8 -5.30 -19.97 -60.87
CA GLY A 8 -5.29 -19.08 -59.71
C GLY A 8 -5.41 -19.79 -58.36
N VAL A 9 -4.65 -19.27 -57.40
CA VAL A 9 -4.70 -19.65 -55.98
C VAL A 9 -5.71 -18.75 -55.27
N ARG A 10 -6.72 -19.37 -54.64
CA ARG A 10 -7.64 -18.71 -53.71
C ARG A 10 -6.90 -18.51 -52.38
N SER A 11 -6.72 -17.26 -51.96
CA SER A 11 -6.19 -16.93 -50.65
C SER A 11 -7.24 -17.19 -49.56
N VAL A 12 -6.93 -18.09 -48.64
CA VAL A 12 -7.67 -18.31 -47.39
C VAL A 12 -7.16 -17.29 -46.37
N SER A 13 -8.01 -16.35 -45.98
CA SER A 13 -7.72 -15.39 -44.91
C SER A 13 -7.91 -16.06 -43.54
N CYS A 14 -6.80 -16.38 -42.86
CA CYS A 14 -6.81 -16.66 -41.43
C CYS A 14 -6.97 -15.36 -40.65
N ALA A 15 -8.09 -15.19 -39.96
CA ALA A 15 -8.26 -14.14 -38.97
C ALA A 15 -7.52 -14.52 -37.68
N VAL A 16 -6.41 -13.83 -37.39
CA VAL A 16 -5.72 -13.89 -36.10
C VAL A 16 -6.42 -12.91 -35.16
N ALA A 17 -7.16 -13.43 -34.19
CA ALA A 17 -7.70 -12.62 -33.10
C ALA A 17 -6.56 -12.24 -32.14
N ILE A 18 -6.13 -10.98 -32.19
CA ILE A 18 -5.19 -10.40 -31.23
C ILE A 18 -5.97 -10.16 -29.92
N VAL A 19 -5.70 -10.99 -28.91
CA VAL A 19 -6.14 -10.75 -27.53
C VAL A 19 -5.27 -9.62 -26.97
N LEU A 20 -5.85 -8.42 -26.86
CA LEU A 20 -5.27 -7.32 -26.09
C LEU A 20 -5.40 -7.64 -24.60
N CYS A 21 -4.34 -8.21 -24.03
CA CYS A 21 -4.16 -8.23 -22.57
C CYS A 21 -3.99 -6.79 -22.09
N VAL A 22 -5.05 -6.20 -21.56
CA VAL A 22 -4.95 -4.98 -20.75
C VAL A 22 -4.33 -5.39 -19.42
N ALA A 23 -3.00 -5.33 -19.35
CA ALA A 23 -2.32 -5.31 -18.07
C ALA A 23 -2.78 -4.05 -17.36
N ALA A 24 -3.58 -4.20 -16.31
CA ALA A 24 -3.75 -3.16 -15.33
C ALA A 24 -2.36 -2.90 -14.75
N LEU A 25 -1.68 -1.88 -15.27
CA LEU A 25 -0.58 -1.22 -14.60
C LEU A 25 -1.15 -0.76 -13.26
N SER A 26 -1.03 -1.57 -12.22
CA SER A 26 -0.96 -1.05 -10.87
C SER A 26 0.24 -0.10 -10.89
N ALA A 27 -0.02 1.19 -11.09
CA ALA A 27 0.97 2.21 -10.81
C ALA A 27 1.43 1.91 -9.39
N GLN A 28 2.69 1.48 -9.22
CA GLN A 28 3.26 1.32 -7.90
C GLN A 28 3.02 2.64 -7.19
N ALA A 29 2.37 2.59 -6.02
CA ALA A 29 2.22 3.78 -5.19
C ALA A 29 3.62 4.42 -5.09
N PRO A 30 3.74 5.75 -5.34
CA PRO A 30 5.04 6.39 -5.47
C PRO A 30 5.90 6.04 -4.26
N GLN A 31 7.08 5.46 -4.53
CA GLN A 31 7.93 4.88 -3.50
C GLN A 31 8.36 5.99 -2.53
N ARG A 32 7.78 5.98 -1.33
CA ARG A 32 8.11 6.92 -0.26
C ARG A 32 9.50 6.64 0.29
N ARG A 33 10.23 7.70 0.63
CA ARG A 33 11.59 7.63 1.18
C ARG A 33 11.67 8.29 2.56
N ALA A 34 12.13 7.55 3.56
CA ALA A 34 12.49 8.13 4.84
C ALA A 34 13.73 9.03 4.67
N ALA A 35 13.68 10.21 5.26
CA ALA A 35 14.77 11.18 5.26
C ALA A 35 14.76 11.98 6.57
N ASN A 36 15.79 12.80 6.76
CA ASN A 36 15.85 13.84 7.78
C ASN A 36 15.95 15.22 7.11
N ILE A 37 15.71 16.29 7.88
CA ILE A 37 15.67 17.67 7.36
C ILE A 37 17.04 18.07 6.77
N ALA A 38 18.14 17.72 7.43
CA ALA A 38 19.48 18.01 6.94
C ALA A 38 19.76 17.38 5.56
N ALA A 39 19.30 16.15 5.32
CA ALA A 39 19.42 15.48 4.02
C ALA A 39 18.64 16.20 2.92
N LEU A 40 17.41 16.63 3.21
CA LEU A 40 16.56 17.35 2.26
C LEU A 40 17.19 18.69 1.84
N LEU A 41 17.75 19.41 2.80
CA LEU A 41 18.41 20.70 2.56
C LEU A 41 19.77 20.55 1.88
N THR A 42 20.51 19.48 2.17
CA THR A 42 21.84 19.24 1.57
C THR A 42 21.74 18.69 0.15
N PHE A 43 20.73 17.87 -0.15
CA PHE A 43 20.55 17.24 -1.46
C PHE A 43 19.18 17.54 -2.09
N PRO A 44 18.82 18.82 -2.28
CA PRO A 44 17.49 19.17 -2.78
C PRO A 44 17.24 18.62 -4.20
N ALA A 45 18.29 18.54 -5.02
CA ALA A 45 18.24 17.92 -6.35
C ALA A 45 17.79 16.46 -6.32
N PHE A 46 18.27 15.70 -5.34
CA PHE A 46 17.97 14.28 -5.22
C PHE A 46 16.52 14.07 -4.78
N TYR A 47 16.05 14.88 -3.83
CA TYR A 47 14.72 14.73 -3.24
C TYR A 47 13.60 15.48 -3.97
N HIS A 48 13.92 16.38 -4.90
CA HIS A 48 12.91 17.13 -5.65
C HIS A 48 11.89 16.20 -6.33
N ASN A 49 10.60 16.47 -6.11
CA ASN A 49 9.45 15.67 -6.56
C ASN A 49 9.41 14.23 -6.03
N ARG A 50 10.16 13.91 -4.97
CA ARG A 50 10.07 12.60 -4.31
C ARG A 50 9.10 12.64 -3.15
N GLN A 51 8.36 11.54 -2.99
CA GLN A 51 7.58 11.30 -1.79
C GLN A 51 8.53 10.99 -0.63
N VAL A 52 8.41 11.75 0.45
CA VAL A 52 9.26 11.66 1.64
C VAL A 52 8.44 11.44 2.90
N VAL A 53 9.09 10.84 3.90
CA VAL A 53 8.65 10.88 5.29
C VAL A 53 9.79 11.41 6.14
N ILE A 54 9.48 12.36 7.01
CA ILE A 54 10.42 12.92 8.00
C ILE A 54 9.75 12.98 9.37
N VAL A 55 10.56 13.10 10.42
CA VAL A 55 10.10 13.41 11.77
C VAL A 55 10.73 14.73 12.21
N GLY A 56 9.95 15.58 12.85
CA GLY A 56 10.41 16.85 13.39
C GLY A 56 9.34 17.54 14.23
N ASN A 57 9.70 18.66 14.85
CA ASN A 57 8.77 19.51 15.57
C ASN A 57 8.05 20.43 14.59
N VAL A 58 6.74 20.25 14.46
CA VAL A 58 5.84 21.12 13.72
C VAL A 58 5.55 22.35 14.58
N SER A 59 5.55 23.52 13.94
CA SER A 59 5.20 24.79 14.56
C SER A 59 4.50 25.67 13.54
N THR A 60 3.55 26.48 14.00
CA THR A 60 2.88 27.48 13.17
C THR A 60 3.30 28.88 13.62
N ASP A 61 3.74 29.72 12.69
CA ASP A 61 4.12 31.09 12.99
C ASP A 61 2.90 32.03 13.11
N LYS A 62 3.15 33.30 13.47
CA LYS A 62 2.09 34.32 13.62
C LYS A 62 1.34 34.63 12.33
N ASN A 63 1.93 34.30 11.19
CA ASN A 63 1.34 34.52 9.86
C ASN A 63 0.60 33.26 9.36
N GLY A 64 0.50 32.21 10.19
CA GLY A 64 -0.14 30.94 9.83
C GLY A 64 0.74 30.02 8.97
N GLN A 65 2.03 30.33 8.81
CA GLN A 65 2.96 29.48 8.07
C GLN A 65 3.46 28.34 8.95
N MET A 66 3.34 27.11 8.46
CA MET A 66 3.81 25.93 9.16
C MET A 66 5.27 25.64 8.81
N HIS A 67 6.01 25.21 9.82
CA HIS A 67 7.40 24.80 9.73
C HIS A 67 7.62 23.49 10.47
N VAL A 68 8.54 22.68 9.98
CA VAL A 68 9.04 21.48 10.65
C VAL A 68 10.52 21.64 10.93
N SER A 69 10.95 21.35 12.16
CA SER A 69 12.34 21.53 12.60
C SER A 69 12.89 20.32 13.34
N ASP A 70 14.20 20.11 13.27
CA ASP A 70 14.93 19.09 14.04
C ASP A 70 15.77 19.69 15.18
N GLY A 71 15.57 20.99 15.45
CA GLY A 71 16.34 21.79 16.41
C GLY A 71 17.59 22.45 15.82
N SER A 72 18.10 21.97 14.68
CA SER A 72 19.24 22.56 13.98
C SER A 72 18.83 23.28 12.69
N SER A 73 17.86 22.70 12.00
CA SER A 73 17.37 23.14 10.69
C SER A 73 15.85 23.20 10.71
N SER A 74 15.28 24.04 9.87
CA SER A 74 13.84 24.19 9.70
C SER A 74 13.49 24.15 8.21
N LEU A 75 12.35 23.57 7.91
CA LEU A 75 11.83 23.45 6.56
C LEU A 75 10.37 23.92 6.52
N ARG A 76 9.99 24.56 5.41
CA ARG A 76 8.62 25.02 5.23
C ARG A 76 7.68 23.84 5.00
N LEU A 77 6.56 23.82 5.72
CA LEU A 77 5.53 22.81 5.61
C LEU A 77 4.29 23.44 4.97
N VAL A 78 3.89 22.96 3.80
CA VAL A 78 2.65 23.38 3.14
C VAL A 78 1.63 22.27 3.34
N TYR A 79 0.64 22.50 4.20
CA TYR A 79 -0.40 21.54 4.53
C TYR A 79 -1.78 22.20 4.50
N LYS A 80 -2.75 21.55 3.87
CA LYS A 80 -4.13 22.08 3.78
C LYS A 80 -4.97 21.84 5.04
N GLY A 81 -4.53 20.93 5.91
CA GLY A 81 -5.18 20.66 7.20
C GLY A 81 -4.56 21.47 8.34
N SER A 82 -5.07 21.26 9.55
CA SER A 82 -4.42 21.69 10.78
C SER A 82 -3.45 20.61 11.26
N ALA A 83 -2.25 21.00 11.69
CA ALA A 83 -1.34 20.13 12.41
C ALA A 83 -1.16 20.66 13.84
N PRO A 84 -1.17 19.81 14.87
CA PRO A 84 -0.82 20.24 16.22
C PRO A 84 0.66 20.65 16.25
N ASP A 85 0.97 21.67 17.03
CA ASP A 85 2.35 22.03 17.33
C ASP A 85 3.01 20.89 18.15
N GLY A 86 4.31 20.66 17.90
CA GLY A 86 5.10 19.64 18.56
C GLY A 86 5.56 18.50 17.63
N PRO A 87 6.03 17.38 18.19
CA PRO A 87 6.67 16.32 17.41
C PRO A 87 5.67 15.60 16.50
N GLY A 88 5.95 15.58 15.20
CA GLY A 88 5.12 14.93 14.19
C GLY A 88 5.92 14.08 13.21
N GLU A 89 5.25 13.07 12.64
CA GLU A 89 5.67 12.40 11.39
C GLU A 89 4.97 13.08 10.22
N ILE A 90 5.77 13.65 9.30
CA ILE A 90 5.27 14.39 8.14
C ILE A 90 5.46 13.49 6.91
N ARG A 91 4.40 13.34 6.12
CA ARG A 91 4.41 12.63 4.84
C ARG A 91 4.01 13.59 3.73
N GLY A 92 4.76 13.61 2.64
CA GLY A 92 4.48 14.53 1.54
C GLY A 92 5.48 14.45 0.41
N GLU A 93 5.38 15.39 -0.50
CA GLU A 93 6.35 15.56 -1.59
C GLU A 93 7.35 16.67 -1.23
N PHE A 94 8.63 16.41 -1.43
CA PHE A 94 9.65 17.44 -1.25
C PHE A 94 9.82 18.28 -2.52
N TRP A 95 9.67 19.59 -2.37
CA TRP A 95 9.81 20.57 -3.43
C TRP A 95 11.02 21.46 -3.21
N ASP A 96 11.75 21.68 -4.30
CA ASP A 96 12.74 22.74 -4.48
C ASP A 96 12.15 23.62 -5.58
N VAL A 97 11.50 24.71 -5.20
CA VAL A 97 10.60 25.47 -6.09
C VAL A 97 11.37 26.06 -7.27
N ALA A 98 12.64 26.41 -7.06
CA ALA A 98 13.52 26.93 -8.10
C ALA A 98 13.81 25.93 -9.24
N ARG A 99 13.56 24.63 -9.03
CA ARG A 99 13.67 23.59 -10.08
C ARG A 99 12.40 23.42 -10.90
N MET A 100 11.30 24.02 -10.47
CA MET A 100 10.06 24.08 -11.23
C MET A 100 10.13 25.25 -12.21
N LYS A 101 9.39 25.13 -13.30
CA LYS A 101 9.16 26.29 -14.17
C LYS A 101 8.17 27.23 -13.51
N VAL A 102 8.26 28.52 -13.84
CA VAL A 102 7.32 29.54 -13.36
C VAL A 102 5.86 29.20 -13.72
N ASP A 103 5.65 28.52 -14.84
CA ASP A 103 4.36 28.08 -15.37
C ASP A 103 4.00 26.62 -15.00
N ASP A 104 4.69 26.00 -14.02
CA ASP A 104 4.39 24.63 -13.60
C ASP A 104 2.93 24.54 -13.10
N PRO A 105 2.09 23.64 -13.65
CA PRO A 105 0.67 23.54 -13.27
C PRO A 105 0.44 23.28 -11.78
N ARG A 106 1.42 22.71 -11.07
CA ARG A 106 1.34 22.47 -9.63
C ARG A 106 1.42 23.75 -8.81
N LEU A 107 2.01 24.81 -9.38
CA LEU A 107 2.11 26.14 -8.79
C LEU A 107 0.90 27.02 -9.11
N ALA A 108 0.17 26.72 -10.19
CA ALA A 108 -0.92 27.57 -10.70
C ALA A 108 -2.04 27.87 -9.69
N ASN A 109 -2.27 26.96 -8.73
CA ASN A 109 -3.32 27.11 -7.71
C ASN A 109 -2.78 27.54 -6.34
N LEU A 110 -1.52 27.97 -6.25
CA LEU A 110 -0.88 28.41 -5.02
C LEU A 110 -0.62 29.93 -5.09
N ASP A 111 -0.93 30.64 -4.02
CA ASP A 111 -0.42 32.00 -3.84
C ASP A 111 1.09 31.91 -3.53
N LEU A 112 1.94 32.13 -4.53
CA LEU A 112 3.39 31.98 -4.39
C LEU A 112 4.00 32.94 -3.36
N ARG A 113 3.41 34.12 -3.20
CA ARG A 113 3.88 35.11 -2.24
C ARG A 113 3.53 34.68 -0.82
N ALA A 114 2.28 34.29 -0.57
CA ALA A 114 1.86 33.82 0.74
C ALA A 114 2.47 32.46 1.11
N THR A 115 2.56 31.55 0.14
CA THR A 115 2.98 30.15 0.35
C THR A 115 4.48 29.99 0.39
N PHE A 116 5.24 30.75 -0.42
CA PHE A 116 6.69 30.56 -0.56
C PHE A 116 7.51 31.84 -0.38
N GLY A 117 6.87 33.00 -0.20
CA GLY A 117 7.58 34.28 -0.17
C GLY A 117 8.17 34.68 -1.52
N ILE A 118 7.72 34.06 -2.62
CA ILE A 118 8.19 34.36 -3.98
C ILE A 118 7.36 35.50 -4.55
N ASP A 119 8.03 36.52 -5.09
CA ASP A 119 7.38 37.55 -5.88
C ASP A 119 7.20 37.07 -7.33
N PRO A 120 5.96 36.87 -7.84
CA PRO A 120 5.73 36.38 -9.21
C PRO A 120 6.26 37.30 -10.30
N GLU A 121 6.32 38.61 -10.04
CA GLU A 121 6.86 39.62 -10.97
C GLU A 121 8.38 39.81 -10.79
N GLY A 122 8.96 39.14 -9.79
CA GLY A 122 10.37 39.25 -9.44
C GLY A 122 11.24 38.18 -10.10
N THR A 123 12.51 38.17 -9.72
CA THR A 123 13.46 37.14 -10.16
C THR A 123 13.10 35.79 -9.53
N TRP A 124 13.02 34.74 -10.37
CA TRP A 124 12.82 33.37 -9.90
C TRP A 124 13.94 32.93 -8.93
N PRO A 125 13.62 32.22 -7.83
CA PRO A 125 14.61 31.83 -6.82
C PRO A 125 15.72 30.93 -7.40
N ARG A 126 16.88 30.88 -6.72
CA ARG A 126 17.93 29.92 -7.07
C ARG A 126 17.65 28.56 -6.44
N THR A 127 18.23 27.53 -7.04
CA THR A 127 18.15 26.15 -6.56
C THR A 127 18.52 26.05 -5.08
N GLY A 128 17.63 25.49 -4.27
CA GLY A 128 17.82 25.31 -2.83
C GLY A 128 17.41 26.51 -1.97
N ASP A 129 17.16 27.70 -2.53
CA ASP A 129 16.75 28.89 -1.76
C ASP A 129 15.35 28.70 -1.16
N VAL A 130 14.44 28.09 -1.92
CA VAL A 130 13.04 27.91 -1.54
C VAL A 130 12.69 26.42 -1.62
N THR A 131 12.69 25.78 -0.45
CA THR A 131 12.32 24.38 -0.29
C THR A 131 11.13 24.22 0.63
N ALA A 132 10.30 23.23 0.35
CA ALA A 132 9.12 22.93 1.16
C ALA A 132 8.75 21.45 1.07
N ILE A 133 8.01 20.97 2.06
CA ILE A 133 7.26 19.72 1.95
C ILE A 133 5.80 20.09 1.68
N ILE A 134 5.27 19.62 0.56
CA ILE A 134 3.84 19.62 0.30
C ILE A 134 3.27 18.39 1.00
N ALA A 135 2.78 18.61 2.22
CA ALA A 135 2.33 17.53 3.09
C ALA A 135 0.98 17.00 2.63
N THR A 136 0.88 15.68 2.60
CA THR A 136 -0.37 14.94 2.42
C THR A 136 -0.92 14.47 3.75
N ALA A 137 -0.05 14.26 4.75
CA ALA A 137 -0.44 13.93 6.11
C ALA A 137 0.60 14.43 7.12
N VAL A 138 0.09 14.86 8.28
CA VAL A 138 0.87 15.11 9.48
C VAL A 138 0.25 14.28 10.60
N GLY A 139 1.02 13.36 11.15
CA GLY A 139 0.58 12.46 12.23
C GLY A 139 1.50 12.58 13.46
N PRO A 140 1.15 11.90 14.57
CA PRO A 140 2.03 11.86 15.72
C PRO A 140 3.38 11.24 15.35
N ALA A 141 4.46 11.78 15.91
CA ALA A 141 5.77 11.16 15.75
C ALA A 141 5.77 9.75 16.38
N PRO A 142 6.45 8.77 15.78
CA PRO A 142 6.61 7.46 16.39
C PRO A 142 7.27 7.59 17.77
N GLY A 143 6.80 6.79 18.73
CA GLY A 143 7.45 6.64 20.04
C GLY A 143 8.88 6.13 19.91
N MET A 144 9.62 6.03 21.02
CA MET A 144 11.05 5.66 21.00
C MET A 144 11.24 4.20 20.54
N PRO A 145 11.63 3.94 19.28
CA PRO A 145 11.67 2.59 18.76
C PRO A 145 13.07 2.00 18.93
N ALA A 146 13.15 0.67 18.95
CA ALA A 146 14.44 -0.02 18.84
C ALA A 146 15.22 0.47 17.59
N PRO A 147 16.56 0.42 17.60
CA PRO A 147 17.36 0.79 16.44
C PRO A 147 16.94 0.00 15.20
N SER A 148 16.60 0.72 14.14
CA SER A 148 16.26 0.19 12.82
C SER A 148 16.76 1.17 11.78
N ILE A 149 16.88 0.73 10.52
CA ILE A 149 17.29 1.63 9.42
C ILE A 149 16.38 2.87 9.38
N ARG A 150 15.06 2.67 9.49
CA ARG A 150 14.07 3.76 9.47
C ARG A 150 14.22 4.71 10.65
N SER A 151 14.34 4.19 11.87
CA SER A 151 14.45 5.06 13.05
C SER A 151 15.75 5.85 13.09
N ILE A 152 16.86 5.26 12.64
CA ILE A 152 18.14 5.96 12.51
C ILE A 152 18.03 7.10 11.49
N VAL A 153 17.42 6.88 10.34
CA VAL A 153 17.27 7.90 9.30
C VAL A 153 16.32 9.03 9.73
N LEU A 154 15.20 8.69 10.37
CA LEU A 154 14.20 9.68 10.80
C LEU A 154 14.61 10.47 12.04
N SER A 155 15.48 9.94 12.88
CA SER A 155 15.89 10.56 14.14
C SER A 155 17.37 10.28 14.46
N PRO A 156 18.31 10.75 13.62
CA PRO A 156 19.72 10.36 13.69
C PRO A 156 20.36 10.71 15.03
N SER A 157 20.05 11.89 15.60
CA SER A 157 20.57 12.37 16.87
C SER A 157 20.36 11.40 18.04
N ARG A 158 19.33 10.54 17.99
CA ARG A 158 19.06 9.52 19.02
C ARG A 158 20.03 8.36 19.01
N TYR A 159 20.76 8.16 17.92
CA TYR A 159 21.62 6.99 17.70
C TYR A 159 23.07 7.35 17.41
N LEU A 160 23.39 8.64 17.18
CA LEU A 160 24.77 9.08 16.91
C LEU A 160 25.75 8.55 17.96
N ASN A 161 26.88 8.03 17.47
CA ASN A 161 27.95 7.44 18.27
C ASN A 161 27.55 6.21 19.09
N GLN A 162 26.36 5.65 18.86
CA GLN A 162 25.92 4.41 19.48
C GLN A 162 26.23 3.23 18.58
N LYS A 163 26.62 2.12 19.20
CA LYS A 163 26.71 0.83 18.53
C LYS A 163 25.30 0.23 18.41
N VAL A 164 24.90 -0.07 17.19
CA VAL A 164 23.58 -0.63 16.88
C VAL A 164 23.73 -1.85 15.97
N THR A 165 22.73 -2.72 15.99
CA THR A 165 22.60 -3.82 15.04
C THR A 165 21.32 -3.61 14.26
N VAL A 166 21.41 -3.59 12.93
CA VAL A 166 20.24 -3.40 12.05
C VAL A 166 20.25 -4.43 10.94
N THR A 167 19.05 -4.79 10.47
CA THR A 167 18.86 -5.68 9.33
C THR A 167 18.34 -4.90 8.13
N GLY A 168 18.94 -5.14 6.96
CA GLY A 168 18.51 -4.54 5.70
C GLY A 168 18.90 -5.39 4.49
N GLN A 169 18.17 -5.20 3.40
CA GLN A 169 18.50 -5.81 2.12
C GLN A 169 19.68 -5.07 1.49
N PHE A 170 20.67 -5.82 1.02
CA PHE A 170 21.83 -5.28 0.33
C PHE A 170 21.43 -4.57 -0.97
N SER A 171 22.00 -3.41 -1.24
CA SER A 171 21.72 -2.59 -2.43
C SER A 171 23.00 -2.19 -3.17
N GLY A 172 24.12 -2.88 -2.92
CA GLY A 172 25.41 -2.62 -3.57
C GLY A 172 25.92 -1.20 -3.31
N ARG A 173 26.65 -0.62 -4.28
CA ARG A 173 26.98 0.81 -4.32
C ARG A 173 25.78 1.67 -4.69
N ASN A 174 24.69 1.55 -3.94
CA ASN A 174 23.46 2.28 -4.18
C ASN A 174 22.88 2.02 -5.58
N LEU A 175 22.88 0.76 -6.02
CA LEU A 175 22.45 0.34 -7.37
C LEU A 175 20.97 0.66 -7.66
N SER A 176 20.18 0.84 -6.59
CA SER A 176 18.77 1.25 -6.66
C SER A 176 18.55 2.77 -6.57
N GLY A 177 19.61 3.57 -6.41
CA GLY A 177 19.51 5.04 -6.32
C GLY A 177 18.69 5.49 -5.10
N ASP A 178 18.85 4.78 -3.99
CA ASP A 178 18.06 4.97 -2.78
C ASP A 178 18.50 6.18 -1.94
N LEU A 179 19.79 6.48 -1.98
CA LEU A 179 20.41 7.60 -1.27
C LEU A 179 21.13 8.55 -2.25
N PRO A 180 21.44 9.78 -1.82
CA PRO A 180 22.41 10.65 -2.51
C PRO A 180 23.82 10.02 -2.58
N ASP A 181 24.76 10.77 -3.14
CA ASP A 181 26.16 10.32 -3.30
C ASP A 181 26.76 9.78 -2.02
N ALA A 182 27.61 8.76 -2.19
CA ALA A 182 28.25 8.06 -1.08
C ALA A 182 29.01 9.02 -0.15
N PRO A 183 29.08 8.71 1.16
CA PRO A 183 29.85 9.50 2.10
C PRO A 183 31.37 9.39 1.84
N ALA A 184 31.80 8.49 0.94
CA ALA A 184 33.18 8.29 0.49
C ALA A 184 34.14 8.01 1.67
N ARG A 185 33.67 7.21 2.63
CA ARG A 185 34.39 6.83 3.84
C ARG A 185 35.31 5.64 3.58
N SER A 186 34.91 4.76 2.67
CA SER A 186 35.67 3.58 2.28
C SER A 186 35.42 3.24 0.81
N ARG A 187 36.42 2.60 0.18
CA ARG A 187 36.20 1.96 -1.12
C ARG A 187 35.13 0.88 -1.06
N TRP A 188 34.75 0.41 0.13
CA TRP A 188 33.74 -0.62 0.30
C TRP A 188 32.35 -0.06 0.63
N ASP A 189 32.14 1.26 0.60
CA ASP A 189 30.84 1.86 0.92
C ASP A 189 29.70 1.22 0.11
N PHE A 190 28.68 0.76 0.82
CA PHE A 190 27.49 0.12 0.24
C PHE A 190 26.22 0.51 0.99
N VAL A 191 25.06 0.24 0.40
CA VAL A 191 23.76 0.58 0.98
C VAL A 191 23.05 -0.68 1.45
N ILE A 192 22.40 -0.59 2.62
CA ILE A 192 21.35 -1.50 3.05
C ILE A 192 20.01 -0.76 3.11
N ARG A 193 18.93 -1.43 2.72
CA ARG A 193 17.58 -0.85 2.68
C ARG A 193 16.56 -1.70 3.42
N SER A 194 15.57 -1.07 4.03
CA SER A 194 14.41 -1.75 4.62
C SER A 194 13.18 -0.86 4.47
N ALA A 195 12.11 -1.39 3.87
CA ALA A 195 10.88 -0.67 3.54
C ALA A 195 11.15 0.67 2.81
N ASP A 196 10.85 1.80 3.45
CA ASP A 196 10.99 3.17 2.95
C ASP A 196 12.36 3.80 3.25
N ALA A 197 13.23 3.13 4.00
CA ALA A 197 14.49 3.69 4.50
C ALA A 197 15.73 2.97 3.93
N ALA A 198 16.83 3.72 3.82
CA ALA A 198 18.12 3.21 3.40
C ALA A 198 19.24 3.85 4.22
N LEU A 199 20.33 3.12 4.43
CA LEU A 199 21.48 3.55 5.24
C LEU A 199 22.78 3.12 4.56
N TRP A 200 23.78 3.99 4.59
CA TRP A 200 25.13 3.65 4.14
C TRP A 200 25.83 2.75 5.17
N VAL A 201 26.67 1.84 4.69
CA VAL A 201 27.55 1.00 5.49
C VAL A 201 28.97 1.19 4.96
N SER A 202 29.89 1.43 5.88
CA SER A 202 31.29 1.75 5.63
C SER A 202 32.21 0.87 6.49
N GLY A 203 33.51 0.91 6.19
CA GLY A 203 34.55 0.28 7.03
C GLY A 203 34.77 -1.21 6.78
N ALA A 204 33.83 -1.90 6.12
CA ALA A 204 33.97 -3.32 5.80
C ALA A 204 33.43 -3.68 4.40
N ARG A 205 34.06 -4.70 3.78
CA ARG A 205 33.54 -5.35 2.57
C ARG A 205 32.33 -6.21 2.97
N PRO A 206 31.24 -6.27 2.17
CA PRO A 206 30.07 -7.12 2.44
C PRO A 206 30.37 -8.60 2.19
N LYS A 207 31.24 -9.17 3.02
CA LYS A 207 31.65 -10.58 3.01
C LYS A 207 31.59 -11.15 4.41
N GLY A 208 31.38 -12.45 4.51
CA GLY A 208 31.36 -13.17 5.77
C GLY A 208 31.21 -14.67 5.58
N LYS A 209 30.82 -15.37 6.64
CA LYS A 209 30.65 -16.83 6.57
C LYS A 209 29.50 -17.18 5.62
N GLY A 210 29.82 -17.84 4.52
CA GLY A 210 28.83 -18.31 3.53
C GLY A 210 28.37 -17.25 2.52
N PHE A 211 29.05 -16.09 2.43
CA PHE A 211 28.74 -15.09 1.41
C PHE A 211 29.92 -14.15 1.11
N ASP A 212 29.96 -13.67 -0.13
CA ASP A 212 30.81 -12.56 -0.58
C ASP A 212 29.99 -11.81 -1.64
N LEU A 213 29.44 -10.66 -1.28
CA LEU A 213 28.58 -9.89 -2.18
C LEU A 213 29.42 -8.90 -2.98
N ALA A 214 29.17 -8.84 -4.28
CA ALA A 214 29.80 -7.87 -5.15
C ALA A 214 29.02 -6.56 -5.14
N LEU A 215 29.75 -5.46 -4.95
CA LEU A 215 29.19 -4.11 -4.84
C LEU A 215 28.41 -3.64 -6.07
N ASP A 216 28.78 -4.16 -7.24
CA ASP A 216 28.24 -3.75 -8.54
C ASP A 216 27.32 -4.83 -9.15
N ALA A 217 27.10 -5.94 -8.44
CA ALA A 217 26.31 -7.06 -8.93
C ALA A 217 24.85 -6.94 -8.49
N ARG A 218 23.96 -6.64 -9.45
CA ARG A 218 22.51 -6.56 -9.18
C ARG A 218 21.92 -7.85 -8.61
N ILE A 219 22.47 -9.02 -8.97
CA ILE A 219 21.96 -10.32 -8.49
C ILE A 219 22.10 -10.49 -6.96
N ASP A 220 23.07 -9.82 -6.36
CA ASP A 220 23.32 -9.86 -4.91
C ASP A 220 22.36 -8.97 -4.11
N THR A 221 21.63 -8.06 -4.77
CA THR A 221 20.70 -7.13 -4.11
C THR A 221 19.45 -7.80 -3.53
N THR A 222 19.30 -9.11 -3.72
CA THR A 222 18.24 -9.90 -3.11
C THR A 222 18.57 -10.33 -1.68
N ARG A 223 19.84 -10.24 -1.27
CA ARG A 223 20.34 -10.77 0.00
C ARG A 223 20.08 -9.82 1.17
N TRP A 224 19.72 -10.39 2.31
CA TRP A 224 19.53 -9.65 3.55
C TRP A 224 20.77 -9.77 4.43
N LEU A 225 21.17 -8.65 5.00
CA LEU A 225 22.32 -8.52 5.87
C LEU A 225 21.89 -8.01 7.23
N GLU A 226 22.46 -8.59 8.28
CA GLU A 226 22.52 -7.98 9.61
C GLU A 226 23.89 -7.31 9.75
N VAL A 227 23.89 -6.05 10.14
CA VAL A 227 25.09 -5.21 10.25
C VAL A 227 25.16 -4.64 11.65
N THR A 228 26.26 -4.90 12.34
CA THR A 228 26.57 -4.25 13.63
C THR A 228 27.63 -3.18 13.41
N GLY A 229 27.36 -1.96 13.89
CA GLY A 229 28.25 -0.82 13.67
C GLY A 229 27.91 0.40 14.52
N VAL A 230 28.78 1.40 14.48
CA VAL A 230 28.57 2.69 15.13
C VAL A 230 27.91 3.65 14.14
N VAL A 231 26.83 4.32 14.57
CA VAL A 231 26.14 5.31 13.73
C VAL A 231 26.93 6.61 13.69
N HIS A 232 27.16 7.09 12.49
CA HIS A 232 27.74 8.40 12.21
C HIS A 232 26.85 9.19 11.25
N GLU A 233 27.09 10.49 11.22
CA GLU A 233 26.39 11.41 10.32
C GLU A 233 27.37 12.42 9.72
N GLY A 234 27.03 12.89 8.52
CA GLY A 234 27.75 13.94 7.83
C GLY A 234 27.00 14.38 6.59
N ARG A 235 26.89 15.70 6.38
CA ARG A 235 26.15 16.29 5.25
C ARG A 235 24.70 15.79 5.18
N GLY A 236 24.05 15.53 6.32
CA GLY A 236 22.69 15.01 6.41
C GLY A 236 22.52 13.51 6.09
N LEU A 237 23.59 12.79 5.74
CA LEU A 237 23.55 11.34 5.54
C LEU A 237 24.04 10.61 6.78
N GLN A 238 23.41 9.47 7.07
CA GLN A 238 23.85 8.55 8.10
C GLN A 238 24.61 7.37 7.47
N TRP A 239 25.63 6.89 8.18
CA TRP A 239 26.27 5.62 7.86
C TRP A 239 26.60 4.82 9.12
N LEU A 240 26.68 3.51 8.98
CA LEU A 240 27.29 2.62 9.97
C LEU A 240 28.75 2.43 9.63
N ASP A 241 29.63 2.71 10.59
CA ASP A 241 30.99 2.17 10.56
C ASP A 241 31.00 0.79 11.20
N VAL A 242 31.33 -0.24 10.42
CA VAL A 242 31.16 -1.63 10.81
C VAL A 242 32.07 -1.97 12.00
N ALA A 243 31.46 -2.49 13.07
CA ALA A 243 32.15 -2.92 14.27
C ALA A 243 32.77 -4.33 14.09
N PRO A 244 33.64 -4.80 15.01
CA PRO A 244 34.29 -6.11 14.90
C PRO A 244 33.32 -7.30 14.80
N GLU A 245 32.10 -7.20 15.34
CA GLU A 245 31.03 -8.18 15.22
C GLU A 245 30.57 -8.38 13.76
N GLY A 246 30.83 -7.40 12.91
CA GLY A 246 30.84 -7.53 11.46
C GLY A 246 29.46 -7.58 10.81
N ILE A 247 29.42 -8.28 9.68
CA ILE A 247 28.26 -8.40 8.78
C ILE A 247 27.91 -9.89 8.67
N GLN A 248 26.63 -10.21 8.80
CA GLN A 248 26.11 -11.58 8.71
C GLN A 248 24.94 -11.67 7.73
N LEU A 249 24.68 -12.86 7.18
CA LEU A 249 23.45 -13.09 6.43
C LEU A 249 22.26 -13.08 7.39
N ALA A 250 21.22 -12.36 7.00
CA ALA A 250 19.96 -12.31 7.71
C ALA A 250 18.83 -12.90 6.86
N LYS A 251 17.68 -13.09 7.49
CA LYS A 251 16.41 -13.26 6.78
C LYS A 251 15.77 -11.89 6.61
N ALA A 252 14.87 -11.76 5.63
CA ALA A 252 13.98 -10.62 5.61
C ALA A 252 13.28 -10.51 6.98
N PRO A 253 13.22 -9.30 7.59
CA PRO A 253 12.38 -9.09 8.75
C PRO A 253 11.00 -9.64 8.41
N THR A 254 10.53 -10.59 9.20
CA THR A 254 9.09 -10.85 9.24
C THR A 254 8.53 -9.58 9.82
N GLU A 255 7.83 -8.80 9.00
CA GLU A 255 7.16 -7.59 9.44
C GLU A 255 6.42 -7.97 10.73
N PRO A 256 6.83 -7.44 11.91
CA PRO A 256 6.06 -7.72 13.09
C PRO A 256 4.67 -7.17 12.77
N VAL A 257 3.65 -8.03 12.85
CA VAL A 257 2.30 -7.55 13.11
C VAL A 257 2.44 -6.84 14.44
N VAL A 258 2.68 -5.53 14.39
CA VAL A 258 2.73 -4.70 15.59
C VAL A 258 1.36 -4.90 16.22
N PRO A 259 1.25 -5.54 17.39
CA PRO A 259 0.04 -5.41 18.19
C PRO A 259 -0.04 -3.91 18.47
N SER A 260 -1.06 -3.24 17.94
CA SER A 260 -1.23 -1.81 18.17
C SER A 260 -1.38 -1.61 19.69
N GLU A 261 -0.31 -1.15 20.35
CA GLU A 261 -0.44 -0.63 21.70
C GLU A 261 -1.34 0.61 21.63
N GLU A 262 -2.39 0.58 22.44
CA GLU A 262 -3.39 1.62 22.61
C GLU A 262 -2.74 2.96 22.97
N THR A 263 -2.42 3.76 21.95
CA THR A 263 -2.59 5.20 22.07
C THR A 263 -4.11 5.44 22.12
N PRO A 264 -4.66 6.39 22.90
CA PRO A 264 -6.08 6.72 22.77
C PRO A 264 -6.27 7.22 21.34
N ALA A 265 -6.74 6.33 20.48
CA ALA A 265 -6.97 6.62 19.09
C ALA A 265 -7.96 7.78 19.07
N VAL A 266 -7.70 8.77 18.22
CA VAL A 266 -8.84 9.41 17.55
C VAL A 266 -9.63 8.23 16.99
N GLN A 267 -10.79 7.94 17.59
CA GLN A 267 -11.63 6.83 17.17
C GLN A 267 -12.00 7.12 15.72
N ILE A 268 -11.25 6.54 14.77
CA ILE A 268 -11.76 6.30 13.44
C ILE A 268 -12.99 5.45 13.73
N PRO A 269 -14.22 5.90 13.45
CA PRO A 269 -15.38 5.07 13.70
C PRO A 269 -15.12 3.74 13.02
N THR A 270 -15.14 2.65 13.80
CA THR A 270 -14.97 1.29 13.30
C THR A 270 -15.80 1.19 12.04
N ALA A 271 -15.14 0.95 10.90
CA ALA A 271 -15.85 0.87 9.63
C ALA A 271 -17.02 -0.11 9.82
N PRO A 272 -18.24 0.21 9.37
CA PRO A 272 -19.41 -0.59 9.72
C PRO A 272 -19.21 -2.06 9.33
N PRO A 273 -19.84 -3.00 10.07
CA PRO A 273 -19.82 -4.41 9.71
C PRO A 273 -20.26 -4.62 8.26
N PRO A 274 -19.82 -5.70 7.61
CA PRO A 274 -20.37 -6.05 6.30
C PRO A 274 -21.88 -6.24 6.42
N GLU A 275 -22.61 -5.73 5.44
CA GLU A 275 -24.07 -5.83 5.34
C GLU A 275 -24.45 -6.31 3.93
N VAL A 276 -25.58 -7.00 3.82
CA VAL A 276 -26.18 -7.32 2.52
C VAL A 276 -26.80 -6.04 1.96
N VAL A 277 -26.32 -5.58 0.81
CA VAL A 277 -26.82 -4.36 0.16
C VAL A 277 -27.78 -4.66 -0.99
N PHE A 278 -27.68 -5.87 -1.56
CA PHE A 278 -28.52 -6.28 -2.67
C PHE A 278 -28.66 -7.80 -2.73
N SER A 279 -29.82 -8.27 -3.16
CA SER A 279 -30.03 -9.66 -3.53
C SER A 279 -30.88 -9.75 -4.81
N ALA A 280 -30.60 -10.77 -5.62
CA ALA A 280 -31.41 -11.18 -6.74
C ALA A 280 -31.55 -12.71 -6.67
N PRO A 281 -32.75 -13.28 -6.50
CA PRO A 281 -34.04 -12.60 -6.32
C PRO A 281 -34.08 -11.67 -5.10
N THR A 282 -35.03 -10.75 -5.10
CA THR A 282 -35.30 -9.82 -4.00
C THR A 282 -36.19 -10.46 -2.93
N GLN A 283 -36.25 -9.83 -1.76
CA GLN A 283 -37.05 -10.32 -0.63
C GLN A 283 -38.54 -10.39 -1.02
N ASP A 284 -39.15 -11.53 -0.74
CA ASP A 284 -40.54 -11.88 -1.02
C ASP A 284 -40.92 -11.83 -2.51
N GLU A 285 -39.92 -11.89 -3.41
CA GLU A 285 -40.16 -11.93 -4.86
C GLU A 285 -40.93 -13.19 -5.25
N SER A 286 -41.98 -13.02 -6.05
CA SER A 286 -42.81 -14.10 -6.57
C SER A 286 -42.48 -14.44 -8.02
N ASP A 287 -42.92 -15.62 -8.46
CA ASP A 287 -42.76 -16.08 -9.84
C ASP A 287 -41.30 -16.15 -10.34
N VAL A 288 -40.35 -16.35 -9.41
CA VAL A 288 -38.94 -16.52 -9.74
C VAL A 288 -38.76 -17.77 -10.60
N ALA A 289 -38.06 -17.64 -11.73
CA ALA A 289 -37.82 -18.76 -12.63
C ALA A 289 -37.04 -19.89 -11.93
N MET A 290 -37.44 -21.14 -12.15
CA MET A 290 -36.87 -22.30 -11.44
C MET A 290 -35.37 -22.51 -11.69
N GLY A 291 -34.85 -22.00 -12.81
CA GLY A 291 -33.42 -22.05 -13.16
C GLY A 291 -32.57 -20.89 -12.64
N SER A 292 -33.14 -19.98 -11.86
CA SER A 292 -32.44 -18.77 -11.38
C SER A 292 -31.31 -19.11 -10.41
N SER A 293 -30.18 -18.40 -10.53
CA SER A 293 -29.18 -18.34 -9.46
C SER A 293 -29.56 -17.26 -8.44
N VAL A 294 -29.06 -17.41 -7.21
CA VAL A 294 -29.18 -16.36 -6.19
C VAL A 294 -27.87 -15.59 -6.15
N ARG A 295 -27.94 -14.27 -6.23
CA ARG A 295 -26.80 -13.36 -6.11
C ARG A 295 -27.02 -12.44 -4.93
N ILE A 296 -26.03 -12.37 -4.04
CA ILE A 296 -26.07 -11.54 -2.84
C ILE A 296 -24.84 -10.63 -2.89
N GLN A 297 -25.05 -9.31 -2.85
CA GLN A 297 -23.99 -8.32 -2.83
C GLN A 297 -23.82 -7.76 -1.43
N PHE A 298 -22.56 -7.58 -1.02
CA PHE A 298 -22.20 -7.05 0.28
C PHE A 298 -21.61 -5.64 0.18
N SER A 299 -21.80 -4.84 1.23
CA SER A 299 -21.20 -3.51 1.36
C SER A 299 -19.67 -3.57 1.39
N ARG A 300 -19.11 -4.69 1.88
CA ARG A 300 -17.67 -4.89 2.14
C ARG A 300 -17.23 -6.31 1.81
N ASP A 301 -15.92 -6.50 1.78
CA ASP A 301 -15.31 -7.79 1.43
C ASP A 301 -15.45 -8.81 2.57
N LEU A 302 -15.90 -10.02 2.22
CA LEU A 302 -15.96 -11.18 3.12
C LEU A 302 -14.71 -12.05 3.01
N ASP A 303 -14.37 -12.74 4.09
CA ASP A 303 -13.41 -13.84 4.08
C ASP A 303 -14.08 -15.10 3.47
N PRO A 304 -13.66 -15.55 2.27
CA PRO A 304 -14.28 -16.69 1.59
C PRO A 304 -14.18 -18.00 2.37
N ALA A 305 -13.19 -18.15 3.25
CA ALA A 305 -13.02 -19.35 4.07
C ALA A 305 -14.17 -19.52 5.06
N THR A 306 -14.76 -18.41 5.52
CA THR A 306 -15.85 -18.40 6.52
C THR A 306 -17.22 -18.68 5.91
N LEU A 307 -17.38 -18.61 4.59
CA LEU A 307 -18.66 -18.91 3.92
C LEU A 307 -19.00 -20.40 3.94
N ARG A 308 -17.99 -21.28 3.97
CA ARG A 308 -18.21 -22.73 3.98
C ARG A 308 -18.89 -23.14 5.29
N GLY A 309 -20.06 -23.77 5.18
CA GLY A 309 -20.84 -24.23 6.33
C GLY A 309 -21.82 -23.20 6.90
N HIS A 310 -21.75 -21.92 6.46
CA HIS A 310 -22.60 -20.85 6.96
C HIS A 310 -23.61 -20.31 5.93
N VAL A 311 -23.70 -20.93 4.76
CA VAL A 311 -24.72 -20.62 3.74
C VAL A 311 -25.65 -21.81 3.63
N ARG A 312 -26.96 -21.59 3.76
CA ARG A 312 -28.00 -22.62 3.64
C ARG A 312 -29.08 -22.20 2.65
N ALA A 313 -29.63 -23.16 1.91
CA ALA A 313 -30.86 -22.98 1.13
C ALA A 313 -31.84 -24.10 1.50
N ARG A 314 -33.12 -23.77 1.70
CA ARG A 314 -34.17 -24.74 2.04
C ARG A 314 -35.52 -24.32 1.48
N TYR A 315 -36.39 -25.28 1.19
CA TYR A 315 -37.81 -24.96 0.97
C TYR A 315 -38.52 -24.73 2.31
N LEU A 316 -39.59 -23.96 2.27
CA LEU A 316 -40.45 -23.74 3.43
C LEU A 316 -41.19 -25.03 3.80
N GLU A 317 -40.95 -25.51 5.02
CA GLU A 317 -41.46 -26.80 5.49
C GLU A 317 -42.99 -26.85 5.61
N SER A 318 -43.63 -25.72 5.95
CA SER A 318 -45.10 -25.65 6.06
C SER A 318 -45.80 -25.99 4.74
N GLU A 319 -45.22 -25.59 3.60
CA GLU A 319 -45.80 -25.90 2.28
C GLU A 319 -45.69 -27.39 1.93
N THR A 320 -44.70 -28.10 2.46
CA THR A 320 -44.61 -29.57 2.30
C THR A 320 -45.75 -30.26 3.06
N VAL A 321 -46.01 -29.81 4.29
CA VAL A 321 -47.09 -30.34 5.14
C VAL A 321 -48.46 -30.09 4.51
N GLU A 322 -48.71 -28.88 4.02
CA GLU A 322 -49.96 -28.52 3.31
C GLU A 322 -50.20 -29.35 2.06
N ARG A 323 -49.13 -29.77 1.38
CA ARG A 323 -49.20 -30.63 0.19
C ARG A 323 -49.34 -32.12 0.52
N GLY A 324 -49.30 -32.51 1.79
CA GLY A 324 -49.36 -33.90 2.22
C GLY A 324 -48.15 -34.73 1.81
N GLU A 325 -47.00 -34.09 1.62
CA GLU A 325 -45.78 -34.76 1.21
C GLU A 325 -44.99 -35.28 2.43
N PRO A 326 -44.32 -36.45 2.31
CA PRO A 326 -43.69 -37.10 3.46
C PRO A 326 -42.40 -36.40 3.94
N THR A 327 -41.69 -35.69 3.07
CA THR A 327 -40.40 -35.06 3.38
C THR A 327 -40.23 -33.77 2.57
N THR A 328 -39.72 -32.72 3.21
CA THR A 328 -39.37 -31.47 2.50
C THR A 328 -38.14 -31.71 1.63
N PRO A 329 -38.19 -31.43 0.31
CA PRO A 329 -37.02 -31.56 -0.55
C PRO A 329 -35.90 -30.64 -0.09
N THR A 330 -34.66 -30.99 -0.42
CA THR A 330 -33.48 -30.15 -0.11
C THR A 330 -32.86 -29.66 -1.41
N PRO A 331 -32.76 -28.35 -1.65
CA PRO A 331 -32.09 -27.83 -2.82
C PRO A 331 -30.58 -28.04 -2.69
N GLU A 332 -29.98 -28.77 -3.63
CA GLU A 332 -28.53 -28.89 -3.73
C GLU A 332 -27.96 -27.68 -4.49
N PHE A 333 -26.89 -27.07 -3.97
CA PHE A 333 -26.28 -25.88 -4.57
C PHE A 333 -24.78 -25.82 -4.35
N THR A 334 -24.15 -24.95 -5.13
CA THR A 334 -22.74 -24.55 -4.96
C THR A 334 -22.66 -23.05 -4.76
N THR A 335 -21.66 -22.61 -3.99
CA THR A 335 -21.41 -21.19 -3.72
C THR A 335 -20.13 -20.73 -4.40
N ARG A 336 -20.14 -19.56 -5.02
CA ARG A 336 -18.94 -18.87 -5.51
C ARG A 336 -18.94 -17.43 -5.02
N TYR A 337 -17.90 -17.04 -4.30
CA TYR A 337 -17.69 -15.65 -3.91
C TYR A 337 -16.72 -14.96 -4.88
N ASN A 338 -17.10 -13.78 -5.36
CA ASN A 338 -16.27 -12.90 -6.17
C ASN A 338 -15.94 -11.63 -5.38
N ALA A 339 -14.71 -11.57 -4.86
CA ALA A 339 -14.22 -10.43 -4.08
C ALA A 339 -14.20 -9.12 -4.87
N ALA A 340 -13.92 -9.15 -6.18
CA ALA A 340 -13.81 -7.93 -6.99
C ALA A 340 -15.12 -7.11 -6.98
N ASN A 341 -16.27 -7.79 -6.92
CA ASN A 341 -17.59 -7.16 -6.93
C ASN A 341 -18.36 -7.36 -5.61
N ARG A 342 -17.78 -8.04 -4.62
CA ARG A 342 -18.41 -8.41 -3.34
C ARG A 342 -19.71 -9.17 -3.51
N VAL A 343 -19.73 -10.13 -4.44
CA VAL A 343 -20.93 -10.93 -4.76
C VAL A 343 -20.73 -12.38 -4.39
N LEU A 344 -21.65 -12.94 -3.63
CA LEU A 344 -21.84 -14.38 -3.45
C LEU A 344 -22.91 -14.86 -4.43
N GLU A 345 -22.55 -15.81 -5.30
CA GLU A 345 -23.47 -16.48 -6.21
C GLU A 345 -23.74 -17.91 -5.72
N LEU A 346 -25.02 -18.26 -5.57
CA LEU A 346 -25.50 -19.62 -5.31
C LEU A 346 -26.09 -20.17 -6.60
N LYS A 347 -25.54 -21.29 -7.07
CA LYS A 347 -26.03 -22.01 -8.25
C LYS A 347 -26.59 -23.36 -7.83
N PHE A 348 -27.87 -23.58 -8.09
CA PHE A 348 -28.55 -24.85 -7.81
C PHE A 348 -28.15 -25.92 -8.82
N ALA A 349 -27.98 -27.15 -8.34
CA ALA A 349 -27.58 -28.29 -9.15
C ALA A 349 -28.71 -28.78 -10.07
N LYS A 350 -29.96 -28.62 -9.62
CA LYS A 350 -31.19 -28.90 -10.38
C LYS A 350 -32.10 -27.67 -10.34
N PRO A 351 -33.02 -27.49 -11.31
CA PRO A 351 -34.06 -26.48 -11.22
C PRO A 351 -34.79 -26.59 -9.88
N LEU A 352 -35.11 -25.44 -9.30
CA LEU A 352 -35.90 -25.37 -8.07
C LEU A 352 -37.32 -25.92 -8.31
N GLU A 353 -37.93 -26.45 -7.27
CA GLU A 353 -39.30 -26.95 -7.29
C GLU A 353 -40.27 -25.82 -7.57
N ARG A 354 -41.25 -26.06 -8.44
CA ARG A 354 -42.27 -25.09 -8.83
C ARG A 354 -43.19 -24.70 -7.67
N PHE A 355 -43.62 -23.44 -7.64
CA PHE A 355 -44.62 -22.91 -6.70
C PHE A 355 -44.27 -23.12 -5.23
N ARG A 356 -42.97 -23.09 -4.90
CA ARG A 356 -42.46 -23.24 -3.55
C ARG A 356 -41.70 -22.01 -3.09
N THR A 357 -41.77 -21.78 -1.80
CA THR A 357 -40.98 -20.76 -1.11
C THR A 357 -39.61 -21.31 -0.77
N VAL A 358 -38.56 -20.59 -1.17
CA VAL A 358 -37.15 -20.90 -0.90
C VAL A 358 -36.60 -19.88 0.07
N ASN A 359 -36.01 -20.36 1.16
CA ASN A 359 -35.25 -19.55 2.11
C ASN A 359 -33.75 -19.76 1.88
N VAL A 360 -33.01 -18.68 1.64
CA VAL A 360 -31.55 -18.66 1.64
C VAL A 360 -31.07 -17.93 2.88
N GLU A 361 -30.24 -18.59 3.67
CA GLU A 361 -29.79 -18.12 4.97
C GLU A 361 -28.27 -17.95 4.98
N LEU A 362 -27.84 -16.78 5.46
CA LEU A 362 -26.48 -16.50 5.87
C LEU A 362 -26.46 -16.61 7.40
N LEU A 363 -25.80 -17.65 7.91
CA LEU A 363 -25.75 -17.99 9.33
C LEU A 363 -24.68 -17.17 10.06
N GLU A 364 -24.75 -17.17 11.39
CA GLU A 364 -23.70 -16.63 12.25
C GLU A 364 -22.35 -17.30 11.95
N GLY A 365 -21.25 -16.55 12.00
CA GLY A 365 -19.89 -17.06 11.77
C GLY A 365 -19.25 -16.61 10.44
N ILE A 366 -19.98 -15.91 9.57
CA ILE A 366 -19.43 -15.28 8.37
C ILE A 366 -18.70 -13.98 8.76
N LEU A 367 -17.45 -13.83 8.34
CA LEU A 367 -16.60 -12.70 8.69
C LEU A 367 -16.21 -11.87 7.46
N GLY A 368 -16.06 -10.57 7.68
CA GLY A 368 -15.34 -9.66 6.80
C GLY A 368 -13.83 -9.98 6.77
N THR A 369 -13.13 -9.48 5.76
CA THR A 369 -11.64 -9.54 5.73
C THR A 369 -11.00 -8.79 6.91
N ASP A 370 -11.75 -7.90 7.56
CA ASP A 370 -11.39 -7.16 8.77
C ASP A 370 -11.89 -7.82 10.07
N GLN A 371 -12.28 -9.11 10.02
CA GLN A 371 -12.77 -9.91 11.15
C GLN A 371 -14.10 -9.44 11.76
N GLN A 372 -14.79 -8.47 11.14
CA GLN A 372 -16.12 -8.08 11.60
C GLN A 372 -17.18 -9.08 11.14
N ALA A 373 -18.09 -9.45 12.03
CA ALA A 373 -19.14 -10.42 11.72
C ALA A 373 -20.22 -9.80 10.83
N LEU A 374 -20.62 -10.55 9.79
CA LEU A 374 -21.86 -10.32 9.06
C LEU A 374 -23.03 -10.72 9.96
N LYS A 375 -24.03 -9.84 10.12
CA LYS A 375 -25.27 -10.21 10.82
C LYS A 375 -25.98 -11.33 10.07
N PRO A 376 -26.54 -12.34 10.77
CA PRO A 376 -27.35 -13.36 10.14
C PRO A 376 -28.47 -12.72 9.31
N TRP A 377 -28.69 -13.26 8.12
CA TRP A 377 -29.59 -12.68 7.15
C TRP A 377 -30.33 -13.78 6.40
N THR A 378 -31.59 -13.54 6.10
CA THR A 378 -32.46 -14.50 5.40
C THR A 378 -33.09 -13.80 4.21
N LEU A 379 -32.98 -14.44 3.04
CA LEU A 379 -33.77 -14.16 1.85
C LEU A 379 -34.92 -15.15 1.78
N SER A 380 -36.14 -14.69 1.51
CA SER A 380 -37.24 -15.55 1.09
C SER A 380 -37.73 -15.14 -0.29
N PHE A 381 -37.99 -16.11 -1.17
CA PHE A 381 -38.63 -15.85 -2.47
C PHE A 381 -39.43 -17.08 -2.91
N ARG A 382 -40.39 -16.88 -3.83
CA ARG A 382 -41.28 -17.94 -4.32
C ARG A 382 -41.02 -18.24 -5.79
N THR A 383 -40.83 -19.52 -6.11
CA THR A 383 -40.65 -19.98 -7.49
C THR A 383 -41.95 -20.00 -8.27
N GLY A 384 -41.87 -19.66 -9.55
CA GLY A 384 -42.99 -19.70 -10.50
C GLY A 384 -43.13 -21.05 -11.20
N GLY A 385 -43.93 -21.06 -12.28
CA GLY A 385 -44.20 -22.24 -13.11
C GLY A 385 -43.47 -22.28 -14.46
N PHE A 386 -42.58 -21.33 -14.74
CA PHE A 386 -41.92 -21.16 -16.04
C PHE A 386 -40.41 -21.43 -15.98
#